data_AF-A0A1D2MZQ9-F1
#
_entry.id   AF-A0A1D2MZQ9-F1
#
_cell.length_a   1.000
_cell.length_b   1.000
_cell.length_c   1.000
_cell.angle_alpha   90.00
_cell.angle_beta   90.00
_cell.angle_gamma   90.00
#
_symmetry.space_group_name_H-M   'P 1'
#
loop_
_entity.id
_entity.type
_entity.pdbx_description
1 polymer ?
#
loop_
_entity_poly.entity_id
_entity_poly.type
_entity_poly.pdbx_seq_one_letter_code
_entity_poly.pdbx_strand_id
1 'polypeptide(L)'
;MALTTEKKMLLAKIGIGLVIVGMLCGYTYVWLNWLDLEDAREAALIWHNFYRSRHGSPPLRRSANLDVIAQMCAKTTIGPLEKSTTNALIVLTRKTTTCTLAQERMASA
;
A
#
# COMPACT_ATOMS: atom_id res chain seq x y z
N MET A 1 28.85 -8.08 -43.35
CA MET A 1 29.86 -8.44 -42.33
C MET A 1 29.29 -9.57 -41.47
N ALA A 2 29.81 -10.80 -41.60
CA ALA A 2 29.31 -11.93 -40.81
C ALA A 2 29.78 -11.80 -39.35
N LEU A 3 28.85 -11.91 -38.41
CA LEU A 3 29.14 -11.87 -36.98
C LEU A 3 29.81 -13.20 -36.57
N THR A 4 31.09 -13.14 -36.17
CA THR A 4 31.85 -14.31 -35.73
C THR A 4 31.22 -14.96 -34.51
N THR A 5 31.39 -16.28 -34.36
CA THR A 5 30.80 -17.11 -33.29
C THR A 5 31.13 -16.57 -31.89
N GLU A 6 32.33 -16.03 -31.71
CA GLU A 6 32.80 -15.40 -30.46
C GLU A 6 31.97 -14.16 -30.09
N LYS A 7 31.64 -13.31 -31.07
CA LYS A 7 30.83 -12.10 -30.86
C LYS A 7 29.39 -12.44 -30.51
N LYS A 8 28.85 -13.53 -31.07
CA LYS A 8 27.51 -14.05 -30.71
C LYS A 8 27.45 -14.52 -29.26
N MET A 9 28.51 -15.20 -28.78
CA MET A 9 28.59 -15.66 -27.40
C MET A 9 28.69 -14.50 -26.40
N LEU A 10 29.44 -13.45 -26.75
CA LEU A 10 29.53 -12.23 -25.94
C LEU A 10 28.18 -11.52 -25.83
N LEU A 11 27.46 -11.36 -26.94
CA LEU A 11 26.11 -10.78 -26.92
C LEU A 11 25.13 -11.61 -26.10
N ALA A 12 25.21 -12.94 -26.15
CA ALA A 12 24.39 -13.81 -25.32
C ALA A 12 24.67 -13.63 -23.81
N LYS A 13 25.94 -13.52 -23.40
CA LYS A 13 26.31 -13.28 -22.00
C LYS A 13 25.82 -11.92 -21.49
N ILE A 14 25.95 -10.87 -22.30
CA ILE A 14 25.42 -9.55 -21.97
C ILE A 14 23.89 -9.59 -21.87
N GLY A 15 23.22 -10.28 -22.81
CA GLY A 15 21.77 -10.46 -22.80
C GLY A 15 21.26 -11.18 -21.54
N ILE A 16 21.91 -12.28 -21.14
CA ILE A 16 21.57 -12.99 -19.90
C ILE A 16 21.81 -12.09 -18.67
N GLY A 17 22.91 -11.33 -18.65
CA GLY A 17 23.19 -10.37 -17.59
C GLY A 17 22.09 -9.31 -17.44
N LEU A 18 21.62 -8.75 -18.57
CA LEU A 18 20.53 -7.76 -18.56
C LEU A 18 19.21 -8.36 -18.06
N VAL A 19 18.92 -9.62 -18.39
CA VAL A 19 17.72 -10.32 -17.89
C VAL A 19 17.79 -10.52 -16.38
N ILE A 20 18.93 -10.97 -15.85
CA ILE A 20 19.12 -11.17 -14.41
C ILE A 20 19.01 -9.85 -13.65
N VAL A 21 19.66 -8.79 -14.14
CA VAL A 21 19.58 -7.46 -13.53
C VAL A 21 18.16 -6.92 -13.55
N GLY A 22 17.44 -7.07 -14.67
CA GLY A 22 16.03 -6.68 -14.77
C GLY A 22 15.14 -7.43 -13.78
N MET A 23 15.35 -8.75 -13.64
CA MET A 23 14.59 -9.58 -12.70
C MET A 23 14.84 -9.19 -11.24
N LEU A 24 16.10 -8.93 -10.88
CA LEU A 24 16.47 -8.47 -9.53
C LEU A 24 15.88 -7.09 -9.22
N CYS A 25 15.96 -6.14 -10.16
CA CYS A 25 15.41 -4.80 -9.98
C CYS A 25 13.87 -4.80 -9.86
N GLY A 26 13.20 -5.68 -10.63
CA GLY A 26 11.75 -5.89 -10.48
C GLY A 26 11.38 -6.49 -9.14
N TYR A 27 12.13 -7.48 -8.67
CA TYR A 27 11.91 -8.11 -7.36
C TYR A 27 12.10 -7.11 -6.22
N THR A 28 13.14 -6.27 -6.26
CA THR A 28 13.37 -5.24 -5.24
C THR A 28 12.30 -4.16 -5.26
N TYR A 29 11.78 -3.76 -6.42
CA TYR A 29 10.69 -2.77 -6.51
C TYR A 29 9.39 -3.28 -5.89
N VAL A 30 9.01 -4.52 -6.16
CA VAL A 30 7.82 -5.13 -5.54
C VAL A 30 8.02 -5.26 -4.03
N TRP A 31 9.22 -5.66 -3.59
CA TRP A 31 9.54 -5.82 -2.18
C TRP A 31 9.51 -4.49 -1.42
N LEU A 32 10.09 -3.42 -1.99
CA LEU A 32 10.06 -2.06 -1.41
C LEU A 32 8.63 -1.52 -1.26
N ASN A 33 7.77 -1.71 -2.26
CA ASN A 33 6.37 -1.27 -2.18
C ASN A 33 5.57 -2.06 -1.14
N TRP A 34 5.86 -3.35 -0.97
CA TRP A 34 5.17 -4.18 0.01
C TRP A 34 5.61 -3.86 1.44
N LEU A 35 6.90 -3.54 1.63
CA LEU A 35 7.47 -3.17 2.92
C LEU A 35 6.83 -1.88 3.47
N ASP A 36 6.69 -0.84 2.64
CA ASP A 36 6.15 0.47 3.04
C ASP A 36 4.70 0.38 3.56
N LEU A 37 3.87 -0.47 2.95
CA LEU A 37 2.47 -0.59 3.33
C LEU A 37 2.28 -1.36 4.64
N GLU A 38 3.10 -2.39 4.89
CA GLU A 38 2.99 -3.18 6.12
C GLU A 38 3.54 -2.41 7.33
N ASP A 39 4.67 -1.71 7.14
CA ASP A 39 5.25 -0.80 8.15
C ASP A 39 4.27 0.31 8.53
N ALA A 40 3.60 0.93 7.54
CA ALA A 40 2.59 1.96 7.80
C ALA A 40 1.42 1.42 8.63
N ARG A 41 0.95 0.20 8.35
CA ARG A 41 -0.17 -0.41 9.07
C ARG A 41 0.24 -0.85 10.49
N GLU A 42 1.45 -1.34 10.67
CA GLU A 42 1.99 -1.68 11.99
C GLU A 42 2.24 -0.43 12.85
N ALA A 43 2.88 0.59 12.29
CA ALA A 43 3.08 1.88 12.96
C ALA A 43 1.75 2.50 13.39
N ALA A 44 0.72 2.47 12.53
CA ALA A 44 -0.60 2.95 12.89
C ALA A 44 -1.18 2.21 14.11
N LEU A 45 -1.08 0.88 14.16
CA LEU A 45 -1.57 0.10 15.30
C LEU A 45 -0.81 0.43 16.60
N ILE A 46 0.52 0.54 16.52
CA ILE A 46 1.38 0.85 17.66
C ILE A 46 0.97 2.21 18.27
N TRP A 47 0.84 3.23 17.44
CA TRP A 47 0.45 4.56 17.89
C TRP A 47 -0.95 4.58 18.51
N HIS A 48 -1.93 3.89 17.90
CA HIS A 48 -3.27 3.81 18.47
C HIS A 48 -3.26 3.11 19.84
N ASN A 49 -2.54 2.00 19.96
CA ASN A 49 -2.43 1.28 21.22
C ASN A 49 -1.68 2.07 22.29
N PHE A 50 -0.69 2.86 21.91
CA PHE A 50 0.01 3.78 22.82
C PHE A 50 -0.93 4.85 23.41
N TYR A 51 -1.81 5.45 22.61
CA TYR A 51 -2.79 6.39 23.13
C TYR A 51 -3.89 5.69 23.94
N ARG A 52 -4.36 4.52 23.48
CA ARG A 52 -5.38 3.75 24.20
C ARG A 52 -4.90 3.29 25.57
N SER A 53 -3.63 2.91 25.70
CA SER A 53 -3.06 2.52 27.00
C SER A 53 -3.01 3.69 27.98
N ARG A 54 -2.71 4.91 27.50
CA ARG A 54 -2.79 6.13 28.32
C ARG A 54 -4.20 6.44 28.82
N HIS A 55 -5.21 6.08 28.04
CA HIS A 55 -6.63 6.25 28.40
C HIS A 55 -7.24 5.02 29.10
N GLY A 56 -6.44 4.02 29.49
CA GLY A 56 -6.91 2.81 30.16
C GLY A 56 -7.79 1.90 29.30
N SER A 57 -7.80 2.10 27.98
CA SER A 57 -8.59 1.30 27.04
C SER A 57 -7.84 0.05 26.58
N PRO A 58 -8.54 -1.08 26.34
CA PRO A 58 -7.90 -2.32 25.90
C PRO A 58 -7.22 -2.18 24.53
N PRO A 59 -6.11 -2.88 24.27
CA PRO A 59 -5.38 -2.78 23.01
C PRO A 59 -6.18 -3.35 21.84
N LEU A 60 -6.03 -2.71 20.68
CA LEU A 60 -6.60 -3.16 19.41
C LEU A 60 -5.68 -4.19 18.74
N ARG A 61 -6.29 -5.08 17.97
CA ARG A 61 -5.60 -6.05 17.11
C ARG A 61 -6.00 -5.79 15.66
N ARG A 62 -5.07 -6.04 14.73
CA ARG A 62 -5.34 -5.87 13.29
C ARG A 62 -6.25 -6.96 12.76
N SER A 63 -7.07 -6.57 11.79
CA SER A 63 -7.98 -7.45 11.06
C SER A 63 -7.77 -7.27 9.56
N ALA A 64 -7.50 -8.37 8.85
CA ALA A 64 -7.24 -8.35 7.42
C ALA A 64 -8.43 -7.77 6.62
N ASN A 65 -9.66 -8.01 7.06
CA ASN A 65 -10.86 -7.48 6.40
C ASN A 65 -10.94 -5.95 6.50
N LEU A 66 -10.57 -5.38 7.65
CA LEU A 66 -10.56 -3.93 7.84
C LEU A 66 -9.48 -3.26 6.99
N ASP A 67 -8.33 -3.91 6.86
CA ASP A 67 -7.25 -3.37 6.06
C ASP A 67 -7.59 -3.31 4.56
N VAL A 68 -8.31 -4.31 4.04
CA VAL A 68 -8.78 -4.32 2.64
C VAL A 68 -9.79 -3.19 2.41
N ILE A 69 -10.74 -3.00 3.33
CA ILE A 69 -11.73 -1.92 3.25
C ILE A 69 -11.03 -0.55 3.30
N ALA A 70 -10.07 -0.38 4.21
CA ALA A 70 -9.29 0.85 4.33
C ALA A 70 -8.53 1.17 3.05
N GLN A 71 -7.89 0.18 2.42
CA GLN A 71 -7.19 0.35 1.14
C GLN A 71 -8.15 0.70 -0.01
N MET A 72 -9.31 0.05 -0.10
CA MET A 72 -10.32 0.39 -1.10
C MET A 72 -10.82 1.83 -0.95
N CYS A 73 -11.06 2.25 0.30
CA CYS A 73 -11.49 3.61 0.61
C CYS A 73 -10.40 4.63 0.25
N ALA A 74 -9.13 4.37 0.61
CA ALA A 74 -8.00 5.23 0.28
C ALA A 74 -7.88 5.42 -1.24
N LYS A 75 -7.90 4.34 -2.03
CA LYS A 75 -7.86 4.39 -3.50
C LYS A 75 -9.00 5.24 -4.09
N THR A 76 -10.20 5.14 -3.52
CA THR A 76 -11.38 5.89 -3.97
C THR A 76 -11.30 7.37 -3.60
N THR A 77 -10.62 7.70 -2.50
CA THR A 77 -10.58 9.06 -1.92
C THR A 77 -9.42 9.89 -2.48
N ILE A 78 -8.36 9.27 -3.01
CA ILE A 78 -7.21 9.99 -3.56
C ILE A 78 -7.53 10.64 -4.92
N GLY A 79 -8.47 10.10 -5.71
CA GLY A 79 -8.86 10.68 -7.01
C GLY A 79 -9.47 12.10 -6.97
N PRO A 80 -10.28 12.49 -5.95
CA PRO A 80 -10.88 13.83 -5.88
C PRO A 80 -10.15 14.86 -4.99
N LEU A 81 -9.19 14.46 -4.15
CA LEU A 81 -8.59 15.37 -3.15
C LEU A 81 -7.69 16.47 -3.75
N GLU A 82 -7.21 16.30 -4.98
CA GLU A 82 -6.38 17.30 -5.68
C GLU A 82 -7.19 18.53 -6.15
N LYS A 83 -8.52 18.42 -6.30
CA LYS A 83 -9.33 19.44 -7.01
C LYS A 83 -10.14 20.39 -6.11
N SER A 84 -10.11 20.26 -4.78
CA SER A 84 -11.08 20.95 -3.92
C SER A 84 -10.50 21.42 -2.59
N THR A 85 -9.49 22.28 -2.63
CA THR A 85 -8.85 22.89 -1.45
C THR A 85 -9.73 23.88 -0.68
N THR A 86 -10.91 24.23 -1.17
CA THR A 86 -11.79 25.24 -0.51
C THR A 86 -13.02 24.67 0.19
N ASN A 87 -13.48 23.45 -0.13
CA ASN A 87 -14.70 22.84 0.46
C ASN A 87 -14.46 21.48 1.16
N ALA A 88 -13.19 21.08 1.35
CA ALA A 88 -12.80 19.74 1.78
C ALA A 88 -13.33 19.33 3.17
N LEU A 89 -13.45 20.27 4.11
CA LEU A 89 -13.80 19.96 5.51
C LEU A 89 -15.21 19.37 5.67
N ILE A 90 -16.17 19.79 4.83
CA ILE A 90 -17.59 19.36 4.91
C ILE A 90 -17.82 18.03 4.16
N VAL A 91 -17.04 17.76 3.11
CA VAL A 91 -17.14 16.49 2.37
C VAL A 91 -16.44 15.36 3.13
N LEU A 92 -15.35 15.67 3.84
CA LEU A 92 -14.62 14.70 4.67
C LEU A 92 -15.49 14.12 5.79
N THR A 93 -16.33 14.92 6.45
CA THR A 93 -17.24 14.46 7.52
C THR A 93 -18.40 13.61 7.00
N ARG A 94 -18.84 13.84 5.74
CA ARG A 94 -19.94 13.08 5.12
C ARG A 94 -19.49 11.76 4.50
N LYS A 95 -18.26 11.67 3.98
CA LYS A 95 -17.69 10.41 3.44
C LYS A 95 -17.18 9.47 4.53
N THR A 96 -16.63 10.01 5.61
CA THR A 96 -16.22 9.21 6.78
C THR A 96 -17.41 8.49 7.42
N THR A 97 -18.58 9.15 7.52
CA THR A 97 -19.81 8.54 8.03
C THR A 97 -20.33 7.39 7.17
N THR A 98 -20.18 7.44 5.84
CA THR A 98 -20.58 6.32 4.97
C THR A 98 -19.68 5.09 5.11
N CYS A 99 -18.38 5.29 5.38
CA CYS A 99 -17.46 4.17 5.62
C CYS A 99 -17.65 3.55 7.01
N THR A 100 -17.91 4.36 8.05
CA THR A 100 -18.18 3.84 9.39
C THR A 100 -19.52 3.10 9.47
N LEU A 101 -20.57 3.58 8.79
CA LEU A 101 -21.86 2.88 8.72
C LEU A 101 -21.78 1.52 7.97
N ALA A 102 -20.90 1.41 6.97
CA ALA A 102 -20.62 0.13 6.31
C ALA A 102 -19.86 -0.84 7.25
N GLN A 103 -19.00 -0.31 8.11
CA GLN A 103 -18.24 -1.08 9.09
C GLN A 103 -19.12 -1.58 10.26
N GLU A 104 -20.10 -0.79 10.72
CA GLU A 104 -21.07 -1.22 11.75
C GLU A 104 -22.04 -2.29 11.25
N ARG A 105 -22.48 -2.22 9.99
CA ARG A 105 -23.37 -3.24 9.40
C ARG A 105 -22.71 -4.60 9.22
N MET A 106 -21.39 -4.66 9.06
CA MET A 106 -20.65 -5.92 8.92
C MET A 106 -20.11 -6.47 10.25
N ALA A 107 -20.07 -5.66 11.32
CA ALA A 107 -19.71 -6.11 12.66
C ALA A 107 -20.91 -6.63 13.48
N SER A 108 -22.14 -6.47 12.96
CA SER A 108 -23.41 -6.89 13.59
C SER A 108 -24.06 -8.10 12.89
N ALA A 109 -23.38 -8.75 11.96
CA ALA A 109 -23.79 -9.99 11.28
C ALA A 109 -22.82 -11.12 11.66
#